data_AF-A0A970PIN9-F1
#
_entry.id   AF-A0A970PIN9-F1
#
_cell.length_a   1.000
_cell.length_b   1.000
_cell.length_c   1.000
_cell.angle_alpha   90.00
_cell.angle_beta   90.00
_cell.angle_gamma   90.00
#
_symmetry.space_group_name_H-M   'P 1'
#
loop_
_entity.id
_entity.type
_entity.pdbx_description
1 polymer ?
#
loop_
_entity_poly.entity_id
_entity_poly.type
_entity_poly.pdbx_seq_one_letter_code
_entity_poly.pdbx_strand_id
1 'polypeptide(L)'
;MDQLTHTVRSSRWKDIILRCQNRPDGMNAKQWMAENQVDANAYYYWQRKFRREAYEQMKSSSVIPAVQDNYEVSFAEARIPETRKLVSDTIPENISPTAIIKTSTMTIALSNDISESLLSRILGEVSHA
;
A
#
# COMPACT_ATOMS: atom_id res chain seq x y z
N MET A 1 21.63 -41.16 3.82
CA MET A 1 21.24 -40.91 2.41
C MET A 1 20.20 -39.78 2.37
N ASP A 2 20.46 -38.66 3.06
CA ASP A 2 19.36 -37.85 3.62
C ASP A 2 19.35 -36.37 3.21
N GLN A 3 20.48 -35.82 2.75
CA GLN A 3 20.55 -34.42 2.34
C GLN A 3 20.10 -34.23 0.87
N LEU A 4 20.51 -35.11 -0.03
CA LEU A 4 20.16 -35.08 -1.46
C LEU A 4 18.64 -35.22 -1.71
N THR A 5 17.97 -36.09 -0.95
CA THR A 5 16.51 -36.28 -1.07
C THR A 5 15.74 -35.09 -0.49
N HIS A 6 16.26 -34.47 0.57
CA HIS A 6 15.67 -33.26 1.16
C HIS A 6 15.78 -32.06 0.20
N THR A 7 16.93 -31.86 -0.45
CA THR A 7 17.14 -30.74 -1.38
C THR A 7 16.29 -30.89 -2.64
N VAL A 8 16.21 -32.07 -3.24
CA VAL A 8 15.38 -32.34 -4.41
C VAL A 8 13.90 -32.11 -4.11
N ARG A 9 13.41 -32.62 -2.97
CA ARG A 9 12.00 -32.45 -2.59
C ARG A 9 11.68 -30.99 -2.26
N SER A 10 12.57 -30.29 -1.58
CA SER A 10 12.45 -28.85 -1.30
C SER A 10 12.39 -28.03 -2.59
N SER A 11 13.30 -28.30 -3.53
CA SER A 11 13.33 -27.64 -4.84
C SER A 11 12.03 -27.86 -5.62
N ARG A 12 11.52 -29.09 -5.67
CA ARG A 12 10.23 -29.42 -6.29
C ARG A 12 9.08 -28.60 -5.69
N TRP A 13 9.00 -28.49 -4.37
CA TRP A 13 7.93 -27.74 -3.73
C TRP A 13 8.04 -26.23 -3.91
N LYS A 14 9.26 -25.69 -4.00
CA LYS A 14 9.46 -24.27 -4.38
C LYS A 14 8.91 -23.99 -5.78
N ASP A 15 9.20 -24.87 -6.74
CA ASP A 15 8.70 -24.75 -8.10
C ASP A 15 7.16 -24.85 -8.16
N ILE A 16 6.55 -25.81 -7.46
CA ILE A 16 5.07 -25.90 -7.34
C ILE A 16 4.46 -24.60 -6.78
N ILE A 17 5.06 -24.04 -5.72
CA ILE A 17 4.59 -22.79 -5.12
C ILE A 17 4.72 -21.62 -6.10
N LEU A 18 5.84 -21.52 -6.82
CA LEU A 18 6.08 -20.47 -7.81
C LEU A 18 5.06 -20.53 -8.95
N ARG A 19 4.79 -21.74 -9.48
CA ARG A 19 3.77 -21.91 -10.54
C ARG A 19 2.37 -21.56 -10.05
N CYS A 20 2.01 -21.89 -8.81
CA CYS A 20 0.73 -21.49 -8.21
C CYS A 20 0.62 -19.97 -8.02
N GLN A 21 1.74 -19.29 -7.70
CA GLN A 21 1.79 -17.83 -7.61
C GLN A 21 1.60 -17.19 -8.99
N ASN A 22 2.14 -17.80 -10.04
CA ASN A 22 2.02 -17.36 -11.45
C ASN A 22 0.80 -17.98 -12.17
N ARG A 23 -0.24 -18.37 -11.44
CA ARG A 23 -1.49 -18.88 -12.03
C ARG A 23 -2.22 -17.77 -12.81
N PRO A 24 -3.06 -18.12 -13.81
CA PRO A 24 -3.83 -17.14 -14.58
C PRO A 24 -4.69 -16.22 -13.71
N ASP A 25 -4.87 -14.97 -14.15
CA ASP A 25 -5.74 -14.01 -13.47
C ASP A 25 -7.18 -14.53 -13.42
N GLY A 26 -7.84 -14.37 -12.26
CA GLY A 26 -9.17 -14.91 -12.01
C GLY A 26 -9.20 -16.37 -11.53
N MET A 27 -8.08 -17.11 -11.62
CA MET A 27 -7.99 -18.45 -11.03
C MET A 27 -7.61 -18.37 -9.54
N ASN A 28 -8.33 -19.10 -8.68
CA ASN A 28 -7.95 -19.20 -7.27
C ASN A 28 -6.93 -20.32 -7.04
N ALA A 29 -6.17 -20.23 -5.95
CA ALA A 29 -5.11 -21.20 -5.65
C ALA A 29 -5.65 -22.63 -5.45
N LYS A 30 -6.88 -22.79 -4.92
CA LYS A 30 -7.50 -24.10 -4.69
C LYS A 30 -7.84 -24.80 -6.01
N GLN A 31 -8.35 -24.06 -6.99
CA GLN A 31 -8.60 -24.54 -8.35
C GLN A 31 -7.30 -24.93 -9.03
N TRP A 32 -6.28 -24.06 -8.99
CA TRP A 32 -4.98 -24.37 -9.56
C TRP A 32 -4.37 -25.65 -8.98
N MET A 33 -4.43 -25.83 -7.66
CA MET A 33 -3.96 -27.05 -7.00
C MET A 33 -4.73 -28.29 -7.45
N ALA A 34 -6.06 -28.21 -7.58
CA ALA A 34 -6.87 -29.32 -8.06
C ALA A 34 -6.52 -29.74 -9.50
N GLU A 35 -6.36 -28.77 -10.41
CA GLU A 35 -5.99 -29.01 -11.81
C GLU A 35 -4.58 -29.61 -11.95
N ASN A 36 -3.65 -29.19 -11.08
CA ASN A 36 -2.26 -29.65 -11.09
C ASN A 36 -2.00 -30.87 -10.19
N GLN A 37 -3.06 -31.50 -9.65
CA GLN A 37 -2.98 -32.68 -8.77
C GLN A 37 -2.07 -32.45 -7.55
N VAL A 38 -2.11 -31.22 -7.02
CA VAL A 38 -1.36 -30.83 -5.83
C VAL A 38 -2.25 -31.00 -4.61
N ASP A 39 -1.80 -31.82 -3.66
CA ASP A 39 -2.48 -31.93 -2.37
C ASP A 39 -2.41 -30.61 -1.60
N ALA A 40 -3.59 -30.09 -1.20
CA ALA A 40 -3.70 -28.79 -0.55
C ALA A 40 -3.00 -28.77 0.83
N ASN A 41 -3.06 -29.86 1.59
CA ASN A 41 -2.43 -29.93 2.90
C ASN A 41 -0.91 -29.87 2.77
N ALA A 42 -0.34 -30.62 1.83
CA ALA A 42 1.07 -30.59 1.52
C ALA A 42 1.50 -29.21 1.00
N TYR A 43 0.71 -28.58 0.12
CA TYR A 43 0.98 -27.24 -0.38
C TYR A 43 1.12 -26.22 0.76
N TYR A 44 0.11 -26.12 1.63
CA TYR A 44 0.14 -25.15 2.73
C TYR A 44 1.19 -25.50 3.78
N TYR A 45 1.45 -26.78 4.01
CA TYR A 45 2.55 -27.24 4.87
C TYR A 45 3.90 -26.73 4.36
N TRP A 46 4.21 -26.95 3.08
CA TRP A 46 5.47 -26.52 2.48
C TRP A 46 5.59 -25.02 2.37
N GLN A 47 4.50 -24.33 2.04
CA GLN A 47 4.47 -22.88 2.03
C GLN A 47 4.78 -22.30 3.41
N ARG A 48 4.19 -22.86 4.48
CA ARG A 48 4.49 -22.46 5.86
C ARG A 48 5.94 -22.77 6.23
N LYS A 49 6.45 -23.94 5.85
CA LYS A 49 7.84 -24.34 6.10
C LYS A 49 8.82 -23.35 5.49
N PHE A 50 8.66 -22.98 4.22
CA PHE A 50 9.55 -22.01 3.55
C PHE A 50 9.45 -20.61 4.13
N ARG A 51 8.25 -20.13 4.50
CA ARG A 51 8.11 -18.83 5.18
C ARG A 51 8.87 -18.80 6.50
N ARG A 52 8.82 -19.89 7.28
CA ARG A 52 9.57 -20.01 8.54
C ARG A 52 11.08 -20.03 8.28
N GLU A 53 11.55 -20.83 7.32
CA GLU A 53 12.97 -20.88 6.96
C GLU A 53 13.48 -19.50 6.53
N ALA A 54 12.72 -18.77 5.70
CA ALA A 54 13.07 -17.41 5.30
C ALA A 54 13.11 -16.44 6.49
N TYR A 55 12.14 -16.54 7.41
CA TYR A 55 12.10 -15.72 8.61
C TYR A 55 13.30 -15.97 9.54
N GLU A 56 13.64 -17.24 9.80
CA GLU A 56 14.83 -17.58 10.60
C GLU A 56 16.12 -17.10 9.93
N GLN A 57 16.22 -17.20 8.60
CA GLN A 57 17.36 -16.65 7.88
C GLN A 57 17.45 -15.12 8.01
N MET A 58 16.33 -14.40 7.89
CA MET A 58 16.28 -12.95 8.14
C MET A 58 16.64 -12.59 9.58
N LYS A 59 16.27 -13.42 10.56
CA LYS A 59 16.67 -13.21 11.96
C LYS A 59 18.17 -13.45 12.18
N SER A 60 18.75 -14.42 11.48
CA SER A 60 20.18 -14.74 11.55
C SER A 60 21.06 -13.76 10.75
N SER A 61 20.50 -13.15 9.70
CA SER A 61 21.14 -12.12 8.91
C SER A 61 20.82 -10.76 9.52
N SER A 62 21.79 -10.15 10.21
CA SER A 62 21.65 -8.87 10.94
C SER A 62 21.37 -7.64 10.04
N VAL A 63 20.73 -7.84 8.89
CA VAL A 63 20.53 -6.85 7.81
C VAL A 63 19.14 -6.22 7.84
N ILE A 64 18.20 -6.76 8.62
CA ILE A 64 16.94 -6.08 8.91
C ILE A 64 17.04 -5.58 10.36
N PRO A 65 16.73 -4.30 10.65
CA PRO A 65 16.51 -3.88 12.02
C PRO A 65 15.26 -4.61 12.52
N ALA A 66 15.43 -5.85 12.97
CA ALA A 66 14.55 -6.41 13.98
C ALA A 66 14.56 -5.37 15.09
N VAL A 67 13.37 -4.88 15.46
CA VAL A 67 13.17 -3.92 16.55
C VAL A 67 14.04 -4.37 17.72
N GLN A 68 15.21 -3.74 17.83
CA GLN A 68 16.05 -3.83 19.00
C GLN A 68 15.34 -2.91 19.98
N ASP A 69 14.97 -3.43 21.15
CA ASP A 69 14.16 -2.75 22.17
C ASP A 69 14.77 -1.45 22.74
N ASN A 70 15.81 -0.85 22.11
CA ASN A 70 16.56 0.29 22.64
C ASN A 70 17.07 1.30 21.59
N TYR A 71 16.32 1.57 20.51
CA TYR A 71 16.52 2.84 19.79
C TYR A 71 15.21 3.59 19.60
N GLU A 72 15.29 4.90 19.82
CA GLU A 72 14.22 5.85 19.55
C GLU A 72 13.84 5.74 18.07
N VAL A 73 12.63 5.26 17.81
CA VAL A 73 12.14 5.02 16.45
C VAL A 73 12.00 6.38 15.76
N SER A 74 12.96 6.71 14.90
CA SER A 74 12.89 7.91 14.05
C SER A 74 12.09 7.58 12.79
N PHE A 75 10.88 8.13 12.71
CA PHE A 75 10.04 8.04 11.51
C PHE A 75 10.43 9.16 10.54
N ALA A 76 10.81 8.78 9.32
CA ALA A 76 10.95 9.71 8.21
C ALA A 76 9.65 9.70 7.38
N GLU A 77 9.07 10.87 7.15
CA GLU A 77 7.91 11.02 6.29
C GLU A 77 8.31 10.71 4.84
N ALA A 78 7.85 9.56 4.32
CA ALA A 78 7.98 9.24 2.90
C ALA A 78 6.92 10.02 2.13
N ARG A 79 7.33 11.09 1.42
CA ARG A 79 6.46 11.80 0.49
C ARG A 79 6.15 10.87 -0.68
N ILE A 80 4.97 10.28 -0.67
CA ILE A 80 4.41 9.62 -1.83
C ILE A 80 4.24 10.73 -2.88
N PRO A 81 4.81 10.61 -4.10
CA PRO A 81 4.47 11.51 -5.17
C PRO A 81 2.98 11.30 -5.43
N GLU A 82 2.16 12.21 -4.90
CA GLU A 82 0.77 12.24 -5.25
C GLU A 82 0.73 12.46 -6.75
N THR A 83 0.27 11.47 -7.50
CA THR A 83 -0.27 11.67 -8.84
C THR A 83 -1.58 12.45 -8.69
N ARG A 84 -1.53 13.65 -8.08
CA ARG A 84 -2.60 14.62 -8.19
C ARG A 84 -2.65 14.96 -9.66
N LYS A 85 -3.74 14.56 -10.31
CA LYS A 85 -4.18 15.22 -11.54
C LYS A 85 -4.06 16.71 -11.25
N LEU A 86 -3.16 17.38 -11.96
CA LEU A 86 -2.96 18.82 -11.89
C LEU A 86 -4.25 19.49 -12.39
N VAL A 87 -5.28 19.52 -11.56
CA VAL A 87 -6.22 20.63 -11.58
C VAL A 87 -5.44 21.71 -10.87
N SER A 88 -4.84 22.59 -11.67
CA SER A 88 -4.01 23.67 -11.17
C SER A 88 -4.82 24.46 -10.16
N ASP A 89 -4.55 24.24 -8.88
CA ASP A 89 -5.07 24.97 -7.72
C ASP A 89 -4.40 26.37 -7.64
N THR A 90 -4.01 26.90 -8.79
CA THR A 90 -3.42 28.23 -8.96
C THR A 90 -4.55 29.24 -8.85
N ILE A 91 -4.69 29.80 -7.64
CA ILE A 91 -5.32 31.11 -7.48
C ILE A 91 -4.58 32.06 -8.45
N PRO A 92 -5.28 32.77 -9.35
CA PRO A 92 -4.65 33.71 -10.26
C PRO A 92 -3.77 34.67 -9.48
N GLU A 93 -2.54 34.93 -9.93
CA GLU A 93 -1.57 35.82 -9.27
C GLU A 93 -2.10 37.25 -9.03
N ASN A 94 -3.20 37.61 -9.71
CA ASN A 94 -3.89 38.89 -9.57
C ASN A 94 -4.84 38.98 -8.35
N ILE A 95 -4.93 37.93 -7.53
CA ILE A 95 -5.77 37.93 -6.33
C ILE A 95 -4.87 37.75 -5.11
N SER A 96 -4.89 38.70 -4.18
CA SER A 96 -4.23 38.62 -2.88
C SER A 96 -5.27 38.31 -1.79
N PRO A 97 -5.72 37.06 -1.65
CA PRO A 97 -6.77 36.73 -0.68
C PRO A 97 -6.27 36.90 0.75
N THR A 98 -7.15 37.40 1.61
CA THR A 98 -6.95 37.48 3.06
C THR A 98 -7.32 36.15 3.74
N ALA A 99 -8.22 35.36 3.15
CA ALA A 99 -8.59 34.03 3.65
C ALA A 99 -8.85 33.06 2.49
N ILE A 100 -8.59 31.77 2.70
CA ILE A 100 -8.82 30.71 1.71
C ILE A 100 -9.53 29.53 2.40
N ILE A 101 -10.63 29.06 1.80
CA ILE A 101 -11.38 27.88 2.22
C ILE A 101 -11.16 26.78 1.18
N LYS A 102 -10.68 25.61 1.59
CA LYS A 102 -10.42 24.46 0.70
C LYS A 102 -11.27 23.26 1.09
N THR A 103 -11.88 22.61 0.10
CA THR A 103 -12.56 21.31 0.22
C THR A 103 -11.92 20.30 -0.73
N SER A 104 -12.39 19.05 -0.72
CA SER A 104 -11.92 18.02 -1.66
C SER A 104 -12.22 18.33 -3.13
N THR A 105 -13.19 19.22 -3.39
CA THR A 105 -13.70 19.50 -4.73
C THR A 105 -13.66 20.98 -5.12
N MET A 106 -13.42 21.91 -4.18
CA MET A 106 -13.37 23.34 -4.47
C MET A 106 -12.40 24.11 -3.59
N THR A 107 -11.95 25.26 -4.11
CA THR A 107 -11.17 26.27 -3.38
C THR A 107 -11.89 27.62 -3.52
N ILE A 108 -12.18 28.29 -2.41
CA ILE A 108 -12.75 29.64 -2.34
C ILE A 108 -11.68 30.58 -1.78
N ALA A 109 -11.32 31.62 -2.53
CA ALA A 109 -10.39 32.66 -2.11
C ALA A 109 -11.17 33.95 -1.77
N LEU A 110 -10.96 34.50 -0.59
CA LEU A 110 -11.66 35.67 -0.04
C LEU A 110 -10.70 36.83 0.15
N SER A 111 -11.09 38.03 -0.26
CA SER A 111 -10.35 39.28 -0.07
C SER A 111 -11.21 40.29 0.70
N ASN A 112 -10.56 41.25 1.36
CA ASN A 112 -11.23 42.26 2.20
C ASN A 112 -12.09 43.26 1.42
N ASP A 113 -12.03 43.24 0.09
CA ASP A 113 -12.87 44.04 -0.81
C ASP A 113 -14.25 43.41 -1.08
N ILE A 114 -14.51 42.20 -0.57
CA ILE A 114 -15.82 41.56 -0.69
C ILE A 114 -16.90 42.34 0.07
N SER A 115 -18.08 42.51 -0.54
CA SER A 115 -19.20 43.13 0.15
C SER A 115 -19.81 42.19 1.20
N GLU A 116 -20.31 42.77 2.30
CA GLU A 116 -20.97 42.02 3.38
C GLU A 116 -22.20 41.25 2.89
N SER A 117 -22.98 41.83 1.97
CA SER A 117 -24.15 41.18 1.36
C SER A 117 -23.79 39.97 0.50
N LEU A 118 -22.64 39.99 -0.17
CA LEU A 118 -22.16 38.86 -0.96
C LEU A 118 -21.59 37.76 -0.06
N LEU A 119 -20.79 38.14 0.94
CA LEU A 119 -20.21 37.20 1.90
C LEU A 119 -21.29 36.46 2.69
N SER A 120 -22.31 37.18 3.19
CA SER A 120 -23.44 36.57 3.91
C SER A 120 -24.24 35.60 3.02
N ARG A 121 -24.46 35.94 1.75
CA ARG A 121 -25.16 35.05 0.81
C ARG A 121 -24.36 33.79 0.51
N ILE A 122 -23.05 33.89 0.31
CA ILE A 122 -22.17 32.72 0.13
C ILE A 122 -22.24 31.80 1.36
N LEU A 123 -22.11 32.34 2.57
CA LEU A 123 -22.18 31.55 3.80
C LEU A 123 -23.56 30.93 4.04
N GLY A 124 -24.64 31.63 3.65
CA GLY A 124 -26.01 31.10 3.72
C GLY A 124 -26.22 29.87 2.82
N GLU A 125 -25.78 29.94 1.56
CA GLU A 125 -25.92 28.83 0.61
C GLU A 125 -25.05 27.61 1.00
N VAL A 126 -23.89 27.85 1.62
CA VAL A 126 -23.03 26.76 2.14
C VAL A 126 -23.73 25.96 3.25
N SER A 127 -24.67 26.56 4.00
CA SER A 127 -25.46 25.81 5.00
C SER A 127 -26.47 24.83 4.39
N HIS A 128 -26.74 24.93 3.09
CA HIS A 128 -27.67 24.09 2.35
C HIS A 128 -26.99 23.05 1.43
N ALA A 129 -25.65 23.06 1.36
CA ALA A 129 -24.85 22.18 0.51
C ALA A 129 -24.41 20.89 1.21
#